data_AF-H5URQ5-F1
#
_entry.id   AF-H5URQ5-F1
#
_cell.length_a   1.000
_cell.length_b   1.000
_cell.length_c   1.000
_cell.angle_alpha   90.00
_cell.angle_beta   90.00
_cell.angle_gamma   90.00
#
_symmetry.space_group_name_H-M   'P 1'
#
loop_
_entity.id
_entity.type
_entity.pdbx_description
1 polymer ?
#
loop_
_entity_poly.entity_id
_entity_poly.type
_entity_poly.pdbx_seq_one_letter_code
_entity_poly.pdbx_strand_id
1 'polypeptide(L)'
;MRVNNTPHHLAALADAAVPGLRPVDLHMVAENIGERFHVGFVVDDEERAWVVRLPADRVSAALQEASIPFLLEVGRHLPFDVPQPAGTAALGDGRPAMVYPYLYGRIVDFALLPPGPGIATGIGAALAALHDVPVGALDDTGVPVYDAQECRHRLVSDVDRGARTGLVPTQLLTRWERTLDDASWWDFTTVPVHGYLSNAHLLTDFPTEDTSSGRVSAIVSWEGAKIGDPAEDLAAIARSAPPEAVDTVFGAYAQHRRGTVDPHLRERARLLGELRLLSRLLAAHSSGDEPAVAHVVRTMRRLVDLLADDTLAPSTSTVRTAVPVTFEDEPVDEDWYSSGATLPGGNPRIDVTGAGSDAEDGGRSSTGETTYAGAVPEETPHGSGGDGDLRGPDTYRG
;
A
#
# COMPACT_ATOMS: atom_id res chain seq x y z
N MET A 1 8.16 7.86 -19.86
CA MET A 1 8.27 6.76 -20.84
C MET A 1 7.27 5.69 -20.40
N ARG A 2 6.32 5.28 -21.25
CA ARG A 2 5.32 4.27 -20.85
C ARG A 2 6.05 2.97 -20.49
N VAL A 3 5.69 2.38 -19.35
CA VAL A 3 6.24 1.09 -18.93
C VAL A 3 5.75 0.04 -19.93
N ASN A 4 6.67 -0.68 -20.59
CA ASN A 4 6.29 -1.82 -21.42
C ASN A 4 5.80 -2.91 -20.46
N ASN A 5 4.54 -3.31 -20.54
CA ASN A 5 3.89 -4.29 -19.67
C ASN A 5 3.38 -5.50 -20.45
N THR A 6 3.95 -5.76 -21.65
CA THR A 6 3.56 -6.91 -22.46
C THR A 6 3.78 -8.23 -21.71
N PRO A 7 2.95 -9.27 -21.96
CA PRO A 7 3.07 -10.56 -21.29
C PRO A 7 4.50 -11.14 -21.38
N HIS A 8 5.13 -11.13 -22.56
CA HIS A 8 6.50 -11.62 -22.73
C HIS A 8 7.54 -10.83 -21.93
N HIS A 9 7.35 -9.52 -21.77
CA HIS A 9 8.25 -8.72 -20.95
C HIS A 9 8.12 -9.04 -19.46
N LEU A 10 6.89 -9.25 -18.98
CA LEU A 10 6.64 -9.66 -17.59
C LEU A 10 7.26 -11.03 -17.28
N ALA A 11 7.10 -12.00 -18.18
CA ALA A 11 7.76 -13.29 -18.06
C ALA A 11 9.29 -13.14 -18.00
N ALA A 12 9.89 -12.37 -18.90
CA ALA A 12 11.33 -12.14 -18.91
C ALA A 12 11.83 -11.46 -17.62
N LEU A 13 11.07 -10.52 -17.07
CA LEU A 13 11.40 -9.89 -15.78
C LEU A 13 11.29 -10.88 -14.61
N ALA A 14 10.29 -11.77 -14.61
CA ALA A 14 10.14 -12.80 -13.59
C ALA A 14 11.29 -13.81 -13.61
N ASP A 15 11.64 -14.33 -14.79
CA ASP A 15 12.78 -15.24 -15.00
C ASP A 15 14.11 -14.58 -14.58
N ALA A 16 14.31 -13.31 -14.93
CA ALA A 16 15.52 -12.56 -14.57
C ALA A 16 15.60 -12.22 -13.06
N ALA A 17 14.46 -11.97 -12.41
CA ALA A 17 14.42 -11.55 -11.01
C ALA A 17 14.61 -12.72 -10.03
N VAL A 18 14.05 -13.89 -10.35
CA VAL A 18 13.98 -15.03 -9.42
C VAL A 18 14.72 -16.24 -10.03
N PRO A 19 15.90 -16.60 -9.51
CA PRO A 19 16.66 -17.73 -10.02
C PRO A 19 15.84 -19.03 -10.03
N GLY A 20 15.69 -19.63 -11.21
CA GLY A 20 14.97 -20.89 -11.40
C GLY A 20 13.47 -20.76 -11.64
N LEU A 21 12.90 -19.55 -11.59
CA LEU A 21 11.51 -19.30 -11.99
C LEU A 21 11.40 -19.43 -13.51
N ARG A 22 10.55 -20.34 -14.00
CA ARG A 22 10.31 -20.57 -15.43
C ARG A 22 8.87 -20.24 -15.79
N PRO A 23 8.58 -19.04 -16.31
CA PRO A 23 7.22 -18.63 -16.67
C PRO A 23 6.63 -19.54 -17.75
N VAL A 24 5.42 -20.07 -17.53
CA VAL A 24 4.68 -20.87 -18.53
C VAL A 24 3.33 -20.27 -18.90
N ASP A 25 2.72 -19.51 -17.99
CA ASP A 25 1.45 -18.84 -18.24
C ASP A 25 1.43 -17.43 -17.63
N LEU A 26 0.61 -16.57 -18.22
CA LEU A 26 0.51 -15.15 -17.90
C LEU A 26 -0.97 -14.82 -17.77
N HIS A 27 -1.36 -14.44 -16.57
CA HIS A 27 -2.73 -14.07 -16.27
C HIS A 27 -2.75 -12.61 -15.85
N MET A 28 -3.47 -11.80 -16.62
CA MET A 28 -3.86 -10.44 -16.21
C MET A 28 -2.69 -9.46 -15.99
N VAL A 29 -2.64 -8.44 -16.84
CA VAL A 29 -1.93 -7.19 -16.52
C VAL A 29 -2.97 -6.29 -15.89
N ALA A 30 -2.91 -6.11 -14.58
CA ALA A 30 -3.70 -5.07 -13.95
C ALA A 30 -3.00 -3.74 -14.24
N GLU A 31 -3.43 -3.08 -15.30
CA GLU A 31 -3.12 -1.66 -15.47
C GLU A 31 -3.83 -0.93 -14.34
N ASN A 32 -3.03 -0.36 -13.43
CA ASN A 32 -3.46 0.61 -12.41
C ASN A 32 -4.02 0.05 -11.10
N ILE A 33 -3.37 -0.93 -10.48
CA ILE A 33 -3.50 -1.08 -9.01
C ILE A 33 -2.56 -0.06 -8.36
N GLY A 34 -3.09 1.08 -7.91
CA GLY A 34 -2.31 1.98 -7.04
C GLY A 34 -1.57 3.14 -7.72
N GLU A 35 -1.81 3.44 -9.02
CA GLU A 35 -1.23 4.51 -9.89
C GLU A 35 0.31 4.65 -9.97
N ARG A 36 1.06 4.34 -8.91
CA ARG A 36 2.52 4.31 -8.87
C ARG A 36 3.15 3.01 -9.39
N PHE A 37 2.33 1.98 -9.62
CA PHE A 37 2.84 0.67 -10.01
C PHE A 37 1.95 0.02 -11.06
N HIS A 38 2.57 -0.63 -12.04
CA HIS A 38 1.89 -1.63 -12.87
C HIS A 38 2.13 -3.01 -12.25
N VAL A 39 1.10 -3.84 -12.24
CA VAL A 39 1.16 -5.17 -11.63
C VAL A 39 0.80 -6.21 -12.69
N GLY A 40 1.67 -7.18 -12.88
CA GLY A 40 1.42 -8.36 -13.71
C GLY A 40 1.48 -9.63 -12.88
N PHE A 41 0.77 -10.67 -13.33
CA PHE A 41 0.85 -11.99 -12.69
C PHE A 41 1.42 -13.04 -13.65
N VAL A 42 2.29 -13.88 -13.11
CA VAL A 42 3.02 -14.93 -13.83
C VAL A 42 2.80 -16.25 -13.12
N VAL A 43 2.57 -17.32 -13.87
CA VAL A 43 2.56 -18.69 -13.36
C VAL A 43 3.78 -19.42 -13.90
N ASP A 44 4.51 -20.12 -13.03
CA ASP A 44 5.67 -20.92 -13.42
C ASP A 44 5.33 -22.38 -13.76
N ASP A 45 6.32 -23.13 -14.23
CA ASP A 45 6.20 -24.55 -14.60
C ASP A 45 5.90 -25.49 -13.42
N GLU A 46 5.99 -24.98 -12.19
CA GLU A 46 5.58 -25.66 -10.96
C GLU A 46 4.17 -25.24 -10.49
N GLU A 47 3.41 -24.55 -11.35
CA GLU A 47 2.07 -24.02 -11.09
C GLU A 47 2.00 -22.98 -9.95
N ARG A 48 3.14 -22.37 -9.58
CA ARG A 48 3.18 -21.31 -8.57
C ARG A 48 2.86 -19.98 -9.22
N ALA A 49 2.00 -19.19 -8.57
CA ALA A 49 1.64 -17.85 -9.00
C ALA A 49 2.56 -16.79 -8.37
N TRP A 50 2.94 -15.81 -9.17
CA TRP A 50 3.87 -14.74 -8.84
C TRP A 50 3.29 -13.38 -9.23
N VAL A 51 3.68 -12.36 -8.48
CA VAL A 51 3.41 -10.95 -8.79
C VAL A 51 4.67 -10.29 -9.30
N VAL A 52 4.57 -9.60 -10.43
CA VAL A 52 5.61 -8.73 -10.97
C VAL A 52 5.14 -7.29 -10.81
N ARG A 53 5.81 -6.54 -9.94
CA ARG A 53 5.49 -5.14 -9.60
C ARG A 53 6.49 -4.21 -10.27
N LEU A 54 5.96 -3.28 -11.07
CA LEU A 54 6.72 -2.37 -11.93
C LEU A 54 6.51 -0.93 -11.45
N PRO A 55 7.50 -0.24 -10.87
CA PRO A 55 7.33 1.17 -10.48
C PRO A 55 7.11 2.08 -11.70
N ALA A 56 6.16 3.01 -11.63
CA ALA A 56 5.76 3.92 -12.70
C ALA A 56 6.79 5.03 -12.98
N ASP A 57 7.61 5.37 -11.99
CA ASP A 57 8.66 6.39 -12.05
C ASP A 57 9.82 6.09 -11.05
N ARG A 58 10.80 6.99 -10.94
CA ARG A 58 11.99 6.84 -10.07
C ARG A 58 11.69 7.04 -8.59
N VAL A 59 10.72 7.87 -8.23
CA VAL A 59 10.28 8.09 -6.85
C VAL A 59 9.59 6.82 -6.35
N SER A 60 8.66 6.29 -7.16
CA SER A 60 7.98 5.02 -6.88
C SER A 60 8.97 3.85 -6.71
N ALA A 61 10.02 3.80 -7.54
CA ALA A 61 11.09 2.82 -7.40
C ALA A 61 11.87 2.96 -6.08
N ALA A 62 12.27 4.18 -5.72
CA ALA A 62 13.01 4.43 -4.48
C ALA A 62 12.17 4.10 -3.23
N LEU A 63 10.87 4.42 -3.24
CA LEU A 63 9.95 4.08 -2.16
C LEU A 63 9.77 2.57 -2.01
N GLN A 64 9.66 1.85 -3.13
CA GLN A 64 9.60 0.38 -3.12
C GLN A 64 10.86 -0.21 -2.47
N GLU A 65 12.06 0.19 -2.93
CA GLU A 65 13.32 -0.28 -2.36
C GLU A 65 13.43 0.03 -0.86
N ALA A 66 13.06 1.25 -0.45
CA ALA A 66 13.10 1.66 0.96
C ALA A 66 12.13 0.87 1.84
N SER A 67 11.03 0.34 1.29
CA SER A 67 10.05 -0.45 2.05
C SER A 67 10.49 -1.91 2.31
N ILE A 68 11.46 -2.43 1.56
CA ILE A 68 11.81 -3.87 1.59
C ILE A 68 12.26 -4.33 2.98
N PRO A 69 13.19 -3.65 3.68
CA PRO A 69 13.64 -4.09 5.01
C PRO A 69 12.47 -4.16 6.00
N PHE A 70 11.56 -3.18 5.95
CA PHE A 70 10.36 -3.17 6.78
C PHE A 70 9.43 -4.34 6.48
N LEU A 71 9.14 -4.59 5.21
CA LEU A 71 8.28 -5.70 4.77
C LEU A 71 8.76 -7.06 5.27
N LEU A 72 10.08 -7.31 5.15
CA LEU A 72 10.69 -8.57 5.57
C LEU A 72 10.61 -8.77 7.09
N GLU A 73 10.79 -7.70 7.87
CA GLU A 73 10.76 -7.78 9.32
C GLU A 73 9.32 -7.82 9.86
N VAL A 74 8.46 -6.88 9.44
CA VAL A 74 7.08 -6.79 9.92
C VAL A 74 6.28 -8.05 9.62
N GLY A 75 6.52 -8.69 8.46
CA GLY A 75 5.84 -9.92 8.06
C GLY A 75 6.03 -11.09 9.04
N ARG A 76 7.08 -11.07 9.86
CA ARG A 76 7.35 -12.10 10.89
C ARG A 76 6.43 -12.01 12.10
N HIS A 77 5.73 -10.88 12.26
CA HIS A 77 4.92 -10.56 13.44
C HIS A 77 3.41 -10.55 13.17
N LEU A 78 3.00 -10.58 11.90
CA LEU A 78 1.62 -10.34 11.51
C LEU A 78 0.80 -11.63 11.37
N PRO A 79 -0.50 -11.61 11.69
CA PRO A 79 -1.40 -12.76 11.51
C PRO A 79 -1.96 -12.86 10.09
N PHE A 80 -1.45 -12.07 9.15
CA PHE A 80 -1.83 -12.01 7.74
C PHE A 80 -0.59 -11.82 6.89
N ASP A 81 -0.68 -12.15 5.60
CA ASP A 81 0.46 -12.11 4.70
C ASP A 81 0.80 -10.68 4.26
N VAL A 82 2.07 -10.44 3.99
CA VAL A 82 2.58 -9.21 3.35
C VAL A 82 3.49 -9.61 2.18
N PRO A 83 3.71 -8.72 1.18
CA PRO A 83 4.63 -9.02 0.10
C PRO A 83 6.01 -9.43 0.62
N GLN A 84 6.51 -10.57 0.15
CA GLN A 84 7.84 -11.10 0.47
C GLN A 84 8.68 -11.10 -0.81
N PRO A 85 9.50 -10.05 -1.05
CA PRO A 85 10.31 -9.94 -2.26
C PRO A 85 11.20 -11.17 -2.46
N ALA A 86 10.98 -11.90 -3.55
CA ALA A 86 11.80 -13.04 -3.95
C ALA A 86 13.01 -12.62 -4.80
N GLY A 87 12.90 -11.49 -5.51
CA GLY A 87 13.99 -10.92 -6.28
C GLY A 87 13.60 -9.67 -7.05
N THR A 88 14.57 -9.08 -7.75
CA THR A 88 14.37 -7.87 -8.54
C THR A 88 15.05 -7.97 -9.91
N ALA A 89 14.43 -7.40 -10.94
CA ALA A 89 15.01 -7.26 -12.27
C ALA A 89 14.95 -5.80 -12.75
N ALA A 90 15.97 -5.34 -13.46
CA ALA A 90 15.99 -3.97 -13.96
C ALA A 90 15.08 -3.80 -15.18
N LEU A 91 14.24 -2.77 -15.15
CA LEU A 91 13.55 -2.25 -16.32
C LEU A 91 14.54 -1.61 -17.29
N GLY A 92 14.11 -1.37 -18.54
CA GLY A 92 14.98 -0.80 -19.58
C GLY A 92 15.58 0.57 -19.24
N ASP A 93 15.05 1.29 -18.25
CA ASP A 93 15.57 2.56 -17.76
C ASP A 93 16.24 2.47 -16.37
N GLY A 94 16.48 1.25 -15.88
CA GLY A 94 17.22 0.95 -14.66
C GLY A 94 16.40 0.87 -13.37
N ARG A 95 15.10 1.16 -13.41
CA ARG A 95 14.22 1.00 -12.23
C ARG A 95 14.04 -0.49 -11.89
N PRO A 96 14.07 -0.90 -10.61
CA PRO A 96 13.85 -2.30 -10.23
C PRO A 96 12.36 -2.69 -10.30
N ALA A 97 12.04 -3.65 -11.16
CA ALA A 97 10.84 -4.46 -11.01
C ALA A 97 11.06 -5.44 -9.85
N MET A 98 10.06 -5.59 -8.99
CA MET A 98 10.10 -6.50 -7.84
C MET A 98 9.18 -7.69 -8.10
N VAL A 99 9.65 -8.89 -7.78
CA VAL A 99 8.90 -10.13 -7.96
C VAL A 99 8.73 -10.83 -6.62
N TYR A 100 7.50 -11.25 -6.31
CA TYR A 100 7.17 -11.93 -5.06
C TYR A 100 6.01 -12.93 -5.25
N PRO A 101 5.83 -13.91 -4.35
CA PRO A 101 4.73 -14.88 -4.45
C PRO A 101 3.35 -14.22 -4.47
N TYR A 102 2.41 -14.79 -5.21
CA TYR A 102 1.03 -14.31 -5.24
C TYR A 102 0.36 -14.42 -3.86
N LEU A 103 -0.25 -13.33 -3.42
CA LEU A 103 -1.02 -13.27 -2.18
C LEU A 103 -2.51 -13.47 -2.49
N TYR A 104 -3.09 -14.52 -1.92
CA TYR A 104 -4.49 -14.85 -2.18
C TYR A 104 -5.45 -13.95 -1.39
N GLY A 105 -6.49 -13.50 -2.08
CA GLY A 105 -7.61 -12.82 -1.48
C GLY A 105 -8.35 -11.93 -2.48
N ARG A 106 -9.35 -11.23 -1.97
CA ARG A 106 -10.20 -10.30 -2.71
C ARG A 106 -10.19 -8.95 -2.02
N ILE A 107 -10.15 -7.88 -2.81
CA ILE A 107 -10.34 -6.52 -2.32
C ILE A 107 -11.79 -6.36 -1.83
N VAL A 108 -11.98 -5.64 -0.74
CA VAL A 108 -13.30 -5.29 -0.20
C VAL A 108 -13.50 -3.80 -0.30
N ASP A 109 -14.64 -3.39 -0.88
CA ASP A 109 -15.06 -2.00 -0.84
C ASP A 109 -15.49 -1.63 0.58
N PHE A 110 -14.82 -0.63 1.16
CA PHE A 110 -15.11 -0.14 2.50
C PHE A 110 -16.54 0.41 2.63
N ALA A 111 -17.11 0.97 1.55
CA ALA A 111 -18.48 1.45 1.55
C ALA A 111 -19.53 0.33 1.70
N LEU A 112 -19.14 -0.91 1.43
CA LEU A 112 -20.00 -2.09 1.50
C LEU A 112 -19.67 -2.99 2.70
N LEU A 113 -18.86 -2.52 3.65
CA LEU A 113 -18.50 -3.31 4.82
C LEU A 113 -19.74 -3.62 5.68
N PRO A 114 -20.04 -4.90 5.95
CA PRO A 114 -21.09 -5.26 6.88
C PRO A 114 -20.66 -5.00 8.33
N PRO A 115 -21.55 -4.52 9.21
CA PRO A 115 -21.29 -4.45 10.64
C PRO A 115 -21.28 -5.85 11.29
N GLY A 116 -20.72 -5.96 12.49
CA GLY A 116 -20.72 -7.17 13.30
C GLY A 116 -19.58 -8.17 13.01
N PRO A 117 -19.76 -9.45 13.39
CA PRO A 117 -18.75 -10.49 13.19
C PRO A 117 -18.36 -10.66 11.71
N GLY A 118 -17.12 -11.09 11.48
CA GLY A 118 -16.56 -11.27 10.14
C GLY A 118 -15.62 -10.13 9.76
N ILE A 119 -15.67 -9.69 8.50
CA ILE A 119 -14.60 -8.89 7.92
C ILE A 119 -14.34 -7.55 8.63
N ALA A 120 -15.38 -6.82 9.07
CA ALA A 120 -15.18 -5.58 9.83
C ALA A 120 -14.43 -5.82 11.16
N THR A 121 -14.78 -6.91 11.88
CA THR A 121 -14.06 -7.32 13.09
C THR A 121 -12.62 -7.73 12.75
N GLY A 122 -12.44 -8.49 11.65
CA GLY A 122 -11.13 -8.94 11.17
C GLY A 122 -10.19 -7.78 10.80
N ILE A 123 -10.71 -6.72 10.18
CA ILE A 123 -9.95 -5.51 9.87
C ILE A 123 -9.46 -4.84 11.15
N GLY A 124 -10.34 -4.64 12.14
CA GLY A 124 -9.95 -4.07 13.43
C GLY A 124 -8.86 -4.88 14.14
N ALA A 125 -8.99 -6.21 14.13
CA ALA A 125 -7.99 -7.12 14.71
C ALA A 125 -6.64 -7.09 13.95
N ALA A 126 -6.67 -7.05 12.62
CA ALA A 126 -5.46 -6.98 11.79
C ALA A 126 -4.68 -5.67 12.03
N LEU A 127 -5.37 -4.53 12.06
CA LEU A 127 -4.75 -3.25 12.35
C LEU A 127 -4.23 -3.17 13.79
N ALA A 128 -4.95 -3.76 14.74
CA ALA A 128 -4.45 -3.88 16.11
C ALA A 128 -3.14 -4.67 16.15
N ALA A 129 -3.05 -5.80 15.45
CA ALA A 129 -1.85 -6.62 15.38
C ALA A 129 -0.66 -5.88 14.75
N LEU A 130 -0.88 -5.11 13.67
CA LEU A 130 0.15 -4.25 13.07
C LEU A 130 0.65 -3.19 14.06
N HIS A 131 -0.28 -2.46 14.68
CA HIS A 131 0.05 -1.40 15.64
C HIS A 131 0.63 -1.94 16.95
N ASP A 132 0.61 -3.26 17.15
CA ASP A 132 1.18 -3.98 18.28
C ASP A 132 2.57 -4.56 18.00
N VAL A 133 3.08 -4.45 16.76
CA VAL A 133 4.46 -4.86 16.45
C VAL A 133 5.43 -3.99 17.29
N PRO A 134 6.36 -4.59 18.05
CA PRO A 134 7.29 -3.82 18.86
C PRO A 134 8.16 -2.90 17.98
N VAL A 135 8.16 -1.59 18.27
CA VAL A 135 8.97 -0.62 17.49
C VAL A 135 10.44 -1.00 17.46
N GLY A 136 11.00 -1.49 18.57
CA GLY A 136 12.40 -1.92 18.63
C GLY A 136 12.74 -3.15 17.77
N ALA A 137 11.73 -3.92 17.30
CA ALA A 137 11.97 -4.96 16.31
C ALA A 137 12.21 -4.37 14.91
N LEU A 138 11.83 -3.12 14.68
CA LEU A 138 11.85 -2.44 13.39
C LEU A 138 12.96 -1.39 13.27
N ASP A 139 13.80 -1.21 14.30
CA ASP A 139 14.85 -0.18 14.33
C ASP A 139 15.81 -0.27 13.13
N ASP A 140 16.18 -1.48 12.73
CA ASP A 140 17.12 -1.74 11.63
C ASP A 140 16.48 -1.64 10.23
N THR A 141 15.17 -1.39 10.14
CA THR A 141 14.45 -1.34 8.86
C THR A 141 14.62 0.01 8.14
N GLY A 142 15.07 1.04 8.85
CA GLY A 142 15.30 2.38 8.29
C GLY A 142 14.03 3.15 7.94
N VAL A 143 12.85 2.69 8.37
CA VAL A 143 11.60 3.42 8.16
C VAL A 143 11.58 4.76 8.91
N PRO A 144 10.88 5.77 8.37
CA PRO A 144 10.70 7.02 9.08
C PRO A 144 10.06 6.80 10.46
N VAL A 145 10.56 7.51 11.45
CA VAL A 145 10.01 7.53 12.81
C VAL A 145 9.57 8.93 13.13
N TYR A 146 8.32 9.09 13.55
CA TYR A 146 7.76 10.35 13.99
C TYR A 146 7.17 10.19 15.39
N ASP A 147 7.38 11.19 16.24
CA ASP A 147 6.59 11.36 17.45
C ASP A 147 5.23 12.02 17.14
N ALA A 148 4.35 12.08 18.13
CA ALA A 148 3.00 12.63 17.95
C ALA A 148 2.99 14.13 17.56
N GLN A 149 3.97 14.91 18.02
CA GLN A 149 4.08 16.33 17.67
C GLN A 149 4.66 16.51 16.27
N GLU A 150 5.60 15.67 15.85
CA GLU A 150 6.08 15.64 14.47
C GLU A 150 4.97 15.26 13.48
N CYS A 151 4.15 14.25 13.82
CA CYS A 151 2.93 13.93 13.06
C CYS A 151 2.03 15.17 12.92
N ARG A 152 1.73 15.84 14.03
CA ARG A 152 0.93 17.07 14.05
C ARG A 152 1.52 18.18 13.19
N HIS A 153 2.81 18.49 13.36
CA HIS A 153 3.48 19.57 12.63
C HIS A 153 3.46 19.36 11.12
N ARG A 154 3.57 18.11 10.66
CA ARG A 154 3.45 17.79 9.23
C ARG A 154 2.07 18.12 8.70
N LEU A 155 1.02 17.75 9.42
CA LEU A 155 -0.36 18.07 9.05
C LEU A 155 -0.61 19.60 9.04
N VAL A 156 -0.08 20.34 10.03
CA VAL A 156 -0.14 21.81 10.03
C VAL A 156 0.54 22.39 8.79
N SER A 157 1.74 21.90 8.46
CA SER A 157 2.46 22.33 7.25
C SER A 157 1.67 22.05 5.97
N ASP A 158 0.99 20.90 5.89
CA ASP A 158 0.15 20.57 4.74
C ASP A 158 -1.11 21.45 4.66
N VAL A 159 -1.75 21.74 5.79
CA VAL A 159 -2.87 22.70 5.85
C VAL A 159 -2.44 24.09 5.41
N ASP A 160 -1.27 24.56 5.86
CA ASP A 160 -0.70 25.84 5.44
C ASP A 160 -0.41 25.87 3.93
N ARG A 161 0.13 24.78 3.37
CA ARG A 161 0.33 24.62 1.92
C ARG A 161 -1.00 24.69 1.18
N GLY A 162 -2.03 23.99 1.69
CA GLY A 162 -3.38 24.01 1.17
C GLY A 162 -3.97 25.40 1.14
N ALA A 163 -3.88 26.13 2.24
CA ALA A 163 -4.37 27.49 2.37
C ALA A 163 -3.74 28.42 1.32
N ARG A 164 -2.43 28.30 1.07
CA ARG A 164 -1.71 29.10 0.06
C ARG A 164 -2.18 28.88 -1.38
N THR A 165 -2.83 27.76 -1.69
CA THR A 165 -3.43 27.54 -3.01
C THR A 165 -4.65 28.43 -3.26
N GLY A 166 -5.34 28.86 -2.20
CA GLY A 166 -6.63 29.57 -2.30
C GLY A 166 -7.80 28.70 -2.77
N LEU A 167 -7.60 27.39 -2.93
CA LEU A 167 -8.60 26.46 -3.48
C LEU A 167 -9.39 25.72 -2.38
N VAL A 168 -8.85 25.62 -1.16
CA VAL A 168 -9.49 24.94 -0.03
C VAL A 168 -10.64 25.80 0.52
N PRO A 169 -11.85 25.25 0.70
CA PRO A 169 -12.95 25.97 1.36
C PRO A 169 -12.58 26.45 2.77
N THR A 170 -12.83 27.73 3.06
CA THR A 170 -12.48 28.37 4.35
C THR A 170 -13.04 27.64 5.56
N GLN A 171 -14.26 27.08 5.46
CA GLN A 171 -14.87 26.33 6.56
C GLN A 171 -14.09 25.08 6.94
N LEU A 172 -13.49 24.38 5.96
CA LEU A 172 -12.62 23.23 6.21
C LEU A 172 -11.31 23.66 6.85
N LEU A 173 -10.68 24.73 6.34
CA LEU A 173 -9.45 25.27 6.93
C LEU A 173 -9.65 25.59 8.42
N THR A 174 -10.68 26.38 8.75
CA THR A 174 -10.97 26.75 10.16
C THR A 174 -11.25 25.53 11.03
N ARG A 175 -11.94 24.52 10.50
CA ARG A 175 -12.20 23.27 11.22
C ARG A 175 -10.90 22.49 11.50
N TRP A 176 -10.07 22.32 10.47
CA TRP A 176 -8.82 21.59 10.57
C TRP A 176 -7.83 22.29 11.50
N GLU A 177 -7.63 23.60 11.33
CA GLU A 177 -6.81 24.45 12.21
C GLU A 177 -7.24 24.32 13.68
N ARG A 178 -8.54 24.47 13.97
CA ARG A 178 -9.05 24.33 15.34
C ARG A 178 -8.73 22.97 15.96
N THR A 179 -8.76 21.92 15.16
CA THR A 179 -8.52 20.54 15.63
C THR A 179 -7.01 20.28 15.79
N LEU A 180 -6.21 20.80 14.86
CA LEU A 180 -4.75 20.77 14.95
C LEU A 180 -4.23 21.63 16.11
N ASP A 181 -4.93 22.68 16.53
CA ASP A 181 -4.55 23.53 17.67
C ASP A 181 -4.81 22.88 19.03
N ASP A 182 -5.76 21.95 19.12
CA ASP A 182 -6.10 21.26 20.37
C ASP A 182 -5.06 20.21 20.72
N ALA A 183 -4.14 20.57 21.63
CA ALA A 183 -3.02 19.72 22.04
C ALA A 183 -3.45 18.36 22.63
N SER A 184 -4.68 18.22 23.16
CA SER A 184 -5.11 16.95 23.76
C SER A 184 -5.24 15.81 22.74
N TRP A 185 -5.41 16.13 21.45
CA TRP A 185 -5.53 15.15 20.37
C TRP A 185 -4.19 14.57 19.93
N TRP A 186 -3.08 15.16 20.39
CA TRP A 186 -1.71 14.89 19.92
C TRP A 186 -0.81 14.34 21.02
N ASP A 187 -1.41 13.75 22.05
CA ASP A 187 -0.73 13.01 23.12
C ASP A 187 -1.02 11.50 23.01
N PHE A 188 -0.67 10.94 21.85
CA PHE A 188 -0.82 9.52 21.57
C PHE A 188 0.53 8.81 21.46
N THR A 189 0.54 7.51 21.70
CA THR A 189 1.71 6.66 21.44
C THR A 189 1.79 6.33 19.95
N THR A 190 2.93 6.60 19.32
CA THR A 190 3.17 6.26 17.92
C THR A 190 3.46 4.77 17.76
N VAL A 191 3.07 4.21 16.62
CA VAL A 191 3.11 2.76 16.34
C VAL A 191 3.55 2.52 14.91
N PRO A 192 3.98 1.29 14.55
CA PRO A 192 4.14 0.91 13.16
C PRO A 192 2.79 1.02 12.45
N VAL A 193 2.77 1.73 11.34
CA VAL A 193 1.58 1.93 10.49
C VAL A 193 1.90 1.58 9.04
N HIS A 194 0.88 1.14 8.32
CA HIS A 194 0.93 1.03 6.86
C HIS A 194 1.05 2.42 6.22
N GLY A 195 0.42 3.44 6.83
CA GLY A 195 0.63 4.86 6.55
C GLY A 195 -0.10 5.39 5.30
N TYR A 196 -0.69 4.51 4.50
CA TYR A 196 -1.65 4.86 3.46
C TYR A 196 -2.62 3.72 3.15
N LEU A 197 -3.31 3.19 4.17
CA LEU A 197 -4.24 2.09 3.94
C LEU A 197 -5.49 2.57 3.16
N SER A 198 -5.88 1.78 2.16
CA SER A 198 -7.10 1.95 1.37
C SER A 198 -7.73 0.57 1.12
N ASN A 199 -8.94 0.55 0.54
CA ASN A 199 -9.60 -0.69 0.11
C ASN A 199 -8.72 -1.50 -0.84
N ALA A 200 -8.03 -0.85 -1.78
CA ALA A 200 -7.16 -1.50 -2.77
C ALA A 200 -5.95 -2.23 -2.16
N HIS A 201 -5.62 -1.94 -0.90
CA HIS A 201 -4.44 -2.49 -0.21
C HIS A 201 -4.77 -3.68 0.69
N LEU A 202 -6.05 -3.96 0.92
CA LEU A 202 -6.50 -4.98 1.87
C LEU A 202 -7.12 -6.16 1.12
N LEU A 203 -6.50 -7.33 1.23
CA LEU A 203 -6.98 -8.57 0.67
C LEU A 203 -7.68 -9.39 1.75
N THR A 204 -8.79 -10.01 1.35
CA THR A 204 -9.66 -10.77 2.24
C THR A 204 -9.90 -12.17 1.70
N ASP A 205 -10.04 -13.11 2.62
CA ASP A 205 -10.45 -14.47 2.32
C ASP A 205 -11.74 -14.82 3.07
N PHE A 206 -12.59 -15.58 2.41
CA PHE A 206 -13.87 -16.09 2.91
C PHE A 206 -13.81 -17.61 2.85
N PRO A 207 -13.25 -18.26 3.89
CA PRO A 207 -13.02 -19.71 3.87
C PRO A 207 -14.31 -20.52 3.85
N THR A 208 -15.44 -19.89 4.17
CA THR A 208 -16.78 -20.45 3.97
C THR A 208 -17.62 -19.47 3.17
N GLU A 209 -18.74 -19.94 2.61
CA GLU A 209 -19.71 -19.07 1.91
C GLU A 209 -20.38 -18.04 2.86
N ASP A 210 -20.20 -18.18 4.18
CA ASP A 210 -20.68 -17.23 5.18
C ASP A 210 -19.73 -16.03 5.30
N THR A 211 -20.28 -14.84 5.11
CA THR A 211 -19.57 -13.55 5.24
C THR A 211 -19.04 -13.32 6.66
N SER A 212 -19.63 -13.97 7.67
CA SER A 212 -19.16 -13.94 9.06
C SER A 212 -17.79 -14.61 9.25
N SER A 213 -17.34 -15.42 8.29
CA SER A 213 -16.02 -16.07 8.28
C SER A 213 -14.92 -15.22 7.63
N GLY A 214 -15.28 -14.06 7.07
CA GLY A 214 -14.35 -13.18 6.36
C GLY A 214 -13.19 -12.74 7.25
N ARG A 215 -11.97 -12.92 6.76
CA ARG A 215 -10.74 -12.48 7.44
C ARG A 215 -9.84 -11.69 6.50
N VAL A 216 -8.99 -10.84 7.08
CA VAL A 216 -7.89 -10.22 6.33
C VAL A 216 -6.87 -11.32 6.01
N SER A 217 -6.62 -11.56 4.73
CA SER A 217 -5.63 -12.54 4.28
C SER A 217 -4.27 -11.89 4.05
N ALA A 218 -4.24 -10.67 3.51
CA ALA A 218 -3.01 -9.94 3.27
C ALA A 218 -3.20 -8.42 3.24
N ILE A 219 -2.11 -7.68 3.46
CA ILE A 219 -2.04 -6.24 3.21
C ILE A 219 -0.85 -5.96 2.28
N VAL A 220 -1.05 -5.12 1.26
CA VAL A 220 -0.06 -4.82 0.21
C VAL A 220 0.17 -3.31 0.07
N SER A 221 1.24 -2.92 -0.65
CA SER A 221 1.60 -1.50 -0.94
C SER A 221 2.11 -0.70 0.26
N TRP A 222 3.19 -1.20 0.84
CA TRP A 222 3.81 -0.72 2.09
C TRP A 222 4.78 0.46 1.90
N GLU A 223 4.72 1.16 0.76
CA GLU A 223 5.60 2.31 0.48
C GLU A 223 5.35 3.49 1.44
N GLY A 224 4.21 3.48 2.14
CA GLY A 224 3.85 4.48 3.14
C GLY A 224 4.28 4.14 4.57
N ALA A 225 4.92 2.98 4.78
CA ALA A 225 5.21 2.44 6.09
C ALA A 225 6.13 3.35 6.91
N LYS A 226 5.80 3.50 8.19
CA LYS A 226 6.52 4.34 9.16
C LYS A 226 6.12 4.00 10.58
N ILE A 227 6.85 4.55 11.55
CA ILE A 227 6.35 4.69 12.91
C ILE A 227 5.66 6.04 13.02
N GLY A 228 4.37 6.05 13.33
CA GLY A 228 3.55 7.27 13.28
C GLY A 228 2.18 7.10 13.94
N ASP A 229 1.21 7.85 13.43
CA ASP A 229 -0.12 7.94 14.04
C ASP A 229 -1.02 6.76 13.66
N PRO A 230 -1.49 5.95 14.63
CA PRO A 230 -2.40 4.83 14.35
C PRO A 230 -3.70 5.25 13.63
N ALA A 231 -4.08 6.52 13.71
CA ALA A 231 -5.26 7.04 13.02
C ALA A 231 -5.13 6.99 11.49
N GLU A 232 -3.91 6.98 10.93
CA GLU A 232 -3.66 7.00 9.49
C GLU A 232 -4.25 5.77 8.77
N ASP A 233 -4.14 4.60 9.40
CA ASP A 233 -4.62 3.33 8.85
C ASP A 233 -6.13 3.15 9.01
N LEU A 234 -6.73 3.85 9.97
CA LEU A 234 -8.18 3.84 10.22
C LEU A 234 -8.92 4.92 9.42
N ALA A 235 -8.20 5.90 8.85
CA ALA A 235 -8.77 7.07 8.20
C ALA A 235 -9.67 6.73 6.99
N ALA A 236 -9.25 5.75 6.17
CA ALA A 236 -10.05 5.30 5.02
C ALA A 236 -11.40 4.74 5.45
N ILE A 237 -11.38 3.93 6.52
CA ILE A 237 -12.55 3.24 7.05
C ILE A 237 -13.49 4.27 7.69
N ALA A 238 -12.93 5.17 8.52
CA ALA A 238 -13.69 6.24 9.17
C ALA A 238 -14.38 7.18 8.16
N ARG A 239 -13.79 7.36 6.97
CA ARG A 239 -14.35 8.19 5.89
C ARG A 239 -15.40 7.46 5.06
N SER A 240 -15.14 6.21 4.69
CA SER A 240 -15.88 5.55 3.60
C SER A 240 -16.87 4.49 4.07
N ALA A 241 -16.69 3.91 5.27
CA ALA A 241 -17.54 2.80 5.72
C ALA A 241 -18.85 3.27 6.36
N PRO A 242 -19.91 2.43 6.33
CA PRO A 242 -21.15 2.71 7.06
C PRO A 242 -20.89 2.90 8.57
N PRO A 243 -21.63 3.79 9.28
CA PRO A 243 -21.38 4.10 10.69
C PRO A 243 -21.31 2.88 11.61
N GLU A 244 -22.21 1.90 11.43
CA GLU A 244 -22.23 0.68 12.23
C GLU A 244 -21.01 -0.22 11.98
N ALA A 245 -20.50 -0.22 10.74
CA ALA A 245 -19.27 -0.93 10.39
C ALA A 245 -18.04 -0.23 10.96
N VAL A 246 -18.01 1.11 10.94
CA VAL A 246 -16.98 1.90 11.65
C VAL A 246 -16.98 1.55 13.13
N ASP A 247 -18.15 1.50 13.78
CA ASP A 247 -18.25 1.11 15.19
C ASP A 247 -17.70 -0.28 15.45
N THR A 248 -18.02 -1.24 14.57
CA THR A 248 -17.51 -2.60 14.64
C THR A 248 -15.99 -2.65 14.52
N VAL A 249 -15.40 -1.97 13.51
CA VAL A 249 -13.94 -1.95 13.29
C VAL A 249 -13.22 -1.34 14.48
N PHE A 250 -13.66 -0.18 14.96
CA PHE A 250 -13.03 0.52 16.08
C PHE A 250 -13.18 -0.27 17.39
N GLY A 251 -14.34 -0.90 17.61
CA GLY A 251 -14.56 -1.77 18.76
C GLY A 251 -13.63 -2.99 18.73
N ALA A 252 -13.52 -3.66 17.59
CA ALA A 252 -12.62 -4.80 17.40
C ALA A 252 -11.15 -4.39 17.54
N TYR A 253 -10.75 -3.25 16.98
CA TYR A 253 -9.42 -2.67 17.17
C TYR A 253 -9.12 -2.49 18.66
N ALA A 254 -10.00 -1.81 19.39
CA ALA A 254 -9.79 -1.56 20.82
C ALA A 254 -9.77 -2.84 21.67
N GLN A 255 -10.54 -3.86 21.28
CA GLN A 255 -10.54 -5.15 21.95
C GLN A 255 -9.22 -5.93 21.75
N HIS A 256 -8.59 -5.81 20.58
CA HIS A 256 -7.39 -6.59 20.23
C HIS A 256 -6.08 -5.86 20.54
N ARG A 257 -6.09 -4.53 20.71
CA ARG A 257 -4.90 -3.78 21.10
C ARG A 257 -4.41 -4.22 22.47
N ARG A 258 -3.11 -4.47 22.61
CA ARG A 258 -2.47 -4.74 23.91
C ARG A 258 -2.27 -3.49 24.75
N GLY A 259 -2.09 -2.33 24.11
CA GLY A 259 -1.90 -1.04 24.76
C GLY A 259 -3.21 -0.27 24.96
N THR A 260 -3.17 0.78 25.78
CA THR A 260 -4.29 1.71 25.92
C THR A 260 -4.58 2.38 24.58
N VAL A 261 -5.84 2.32 24.15
CA VAL A 261 -6.27 3.05 22.96
C VAL A 261 -6.45 4.51 23.31
N ASP A 262 -5.85 5.37 22.48
CA ASP A 262 -6.00 6.81 22.57
C ASP A 262 -7.49 7.22 22.44
N PRO A 263 -8.01 8.02 23.38
CA PRO A 263 -9.42 8.43 23.36
C PRO A 263 -9.81 9.26 22.14
N HIS A 264 -8.85 9.93 21.48
CA HIS A 264 -9.09 10.77 20.30
C HIS A 264 -8.85 10.05 18.97
N LEU A 265 -8.58 8.73 18.98
CA LEU A 265 -8.19 7.97 17.79
C LEU A 265 -9.23 8.06 16.67
N ARG A 266 -10.52 7.95 17.03
CA ARG A 266 -11.62 7.95 16.06
C ARG A 266 -11.78 9.32 15.42
N GLU A 267 -11.75 10.36 16.22
CA GLU A 267 -11.88 11.73 15.75
C GLU A 267 -10.66 12.12 14.90
N ARG A 268 -9.46 11.71 15.29
CA ARG A 268 -8.25 11.91 14.50
C ARG A 268 -8.28 11.13 13.20
N ALA A 269 -8.77 9.89 13.19
CA ALA A 269 -8.94 9.12 11.96
C ALA A 269 -9.92 9.80 10.98
N ARG A 270 -11.02 10.38 11.50
CA ARG A 270 -11.93 11.19 10.68
C ARG A 270 -11.25 12.43 10.11
N LEU A 271 -10.53 13.19 10.94
CA LEU A 271 -9.74 14.34 10.49
C LEU A 271 -8.75 13.96 9.37
N LEU A 272 -7.98 12.89 9.58
CA LEU A 272 -7.03 12.40 8.57
C LEU A 272 -7.74 11.94 7.30
N GLY A 273 -8.94 11.36 7.41
CA GLY A 273 -9.79 11.04 6.28
C GLY A 273 -10.21 12.28 5.48
N GLU A 274 -10.52 13.38 6.16
CA GLU A 274 -10.78 14.69 5.52
C GLU A 274 -9.51 15.25 4.85
N LEU A 275 -8.37 15.22 5.55
CA LEU A 275 -7.08 15.74 5.07
C LEU A 275 -6.49 14.94 3.90
N ARG A 276 -6.99 13.73 3.61
CA ARG A 276 -6.68 13.04 2.35
C ARG A 276 -7.14 13.85 1.14
N LEU A 277 -8.27 14.57 1.22
CA LEU A 277 -8.69 15.47 0.14
C LEU A 277 -7.68 16.60 -0.08
N LEU A 278 -7.14 17.16 1.00
CA LEU A 278 -6.12 18.19 0.93
C LEU A 278 -4.85 17.66 0.25
N SER A 279 -4.44 16.45 0.62
CA SER A 279 -3.28 15.79 0.03
C SER A 279 -3.46 15.61 -1.49
N ARG A 280 -4.64 15.15 -1.93
CA ARG A 280 -5.00 15.01 -3.35
C ARG A 280 -5.01 16.34 -4.08
N LEU A 281 -5.52 17.40 -3.44
CA LEU A 281 -5.50 18.74 -4.01
C LEU A 281 -4.08 19.24 -4.24
N LEU A 282 -3.20 19.06 -3.26
CA LEU A 282 -1.80 19.49 -3.36
C LEU A 282 -1.05 18.73 -4.45
N ALA A 283 -1.28 17.42 -4.56
CA ALA A 283 -0.72 16.59 -5.63
C ALA A 283 -1.20 17.07 -7.01
N ALA A 284 -2.51 17.09 -7.25
CA ALA A 284 -3.11 17.53 -8.51
C ALA A 284 -2.69 18.96 -8.91
N HIS A 285 -2.59 19.86 -7.92
CA HIS A 285 -2.13 21.23 -8.15
C HIS A 285 -0.65 21.28 -8.55
N SER A 286 0.20 20.44 -7.95
CA SER A 286 1.62 20.38 -8.26
C SER A 286 1.92 19.75 -9.63
N SER A 287 1.10 18.79 -10.07
CA SER A 287 1.20 18.16 -11.38
C SER A 287 0.54 18.97 -12.50
N GLY A 288 -0.27 19.98 -12.16
CA GLY A 288 -1.02 20.79 -13.12
C GLY A 288 -2.24 20.06 -13.72
N ASP A 289 -2.73 19.02 -13.06
CA ASP A 289 -3.93 18.29 -13.47
C ASP A 289 -5.20 19.06 -13.08
N GLU A 290 -5.60 19.99 -13.95
CA GLU A 290 -6.79 20.82 -13.77
C GLU A 290 -8.10 20.01 -13.60
N PRO A 291 -8.36 18.93 -14.37
CA PRO A 291 -9.48 18.03 -14.09
C PRO A 291 -9.47 17.44 -12.67
N ALA A 292 -8.33 16.93 -12.20
CA ALA A 292 -8.20 16.38 -10.85
C ALA A 292 -8.39 17.45 -9.77
N VAL A 293 -7.81 18.64 -9.94
CA VAL A 293 -8.04 19.79 -9.05
C VAL A 293 -9.53 20.12 -8.96
N ALA A 294 -10.22 20.24 -10.11
CA ALA A 294 -11.64 20.55 -10.15
C ALA A 294 -12.51 19.45 -9.53
N HIS A 295 -12.09 18.18 -9.64
CA HIS A 295 -12.75 17.07 -8.95
C HIS A 295 -12.59 17.20 -7.43
N VAL A 296 -11.36 17.32 -6.92
CA VAL A 296 -11.08 17.39 -5.48
C VAL A 296 -11.78 18.60 -4.83
N VAL A 297 -11.75 19.77 -5.47
CA VAL A 297 -12.45 20.97 -4.99
C VAL A 297 -13.97 20.75 -4.89
N ARG A 298 -14.58 20.06 -5.86
CA ARG A 298 -16.02 19.70 -5.77
C ARG A 298 -16.29 18.75 -4.60
N THR A 299 -15.42 17.77 -4.39
CA THR A 299 -15.55 16.82 -3.28
C THR A 299 -15.41 17.51 -1.92
N MET A 300 -14.46 18.45 -1.78
CA MET A 300 -14.34 19.28 -0.57
C MET A 300 -15.60 20.13 -0.32
N ARG A 301 -16.22 20.70 -1.36
CA ARG A 301 -17.47 21.45 -1.20
C ARG A 301 -18.63 20.56 -0.72
N ARG A 302 -18.75 19.35 -1.27
CA ARG A 302 -19.74 18.37 -0.77
C ARG A 302 -19.48 17.99 0.69
N LEU A 303 -18.20 17.84 1.08
CA LEU A 303 -17.84 17.60 2.48
C LEU A 303 -18.28 18.75 3.39
N VAL A 304 -18.12 20.00 2.94
CA VAL A 304 -18.64 21.18 3.67
C VAL A 304 -20.15 21.07 3.89
N ASP A 305 -20.91 20.74 2.85
CA ASP A 305 -22.37 20.61 2.96
C ASP A 305 -22.77 19.51 3.96
N LEU A 306 -22.09 18.36 3.94
CA LEU A 306 -22.34 17.25 4.87
C LEU A 306 -22.01 17.62 6.32
N LEU A 307 -20.91 18.33 6.56
CA LEU A 307 -20.51 18.75 7.90
C LEU A 307 -21.45 19.83 8.47
N ALA A 308 -22.00 20.70 7.62
CA ALA A 308 -23.00 21.68 8.02
C ALA A 308 -24.29 20.99 8.50
N ASP A 309 -24.75 19.96 7.80
CA ASP A 309 -25.93 19.17 8.18
C ASP A 309 -25.73 18.41 9.50
N ASP A 310 -24.54 17.88 9.76
CA ASP A 310 -24.21 17.17 11.00
C ASP A 310 -24.22 18.10 12.22
N THR A 311 -23.84 19.37 12.05
CA THR A 311 -23.95 20.39 13.11
C THR A 311 -25.37 20.90 13.37
N LEU A 312 -26.30 20.70 12.43
CA LEU A 312 -27.70 21.14 12.54
C LEU A 312 -28.63 20.05 13.10
N ALA A 313 -28.17 18.80 13.15
CA ALA A 313 -28.90 17.72 13.80
C ALA A 313 -28.66 17.78 15.33
N PRO A 314 -29.70 17.99 16.17
CA PRO A 314 -29.54 17.76 17.60
C PRO A 314 -29.14 16.30 17.81
N SER A 315 -28.22 16.04 18.74
CA SER A 315 -27.71 14.70 19.09
C SER A 315 -28.83 13.74 19.50
N THR A 316 -29.51 13.21 18.51
CA THR A 316 -30.40 12.08 18.58
C THR A 316 -30.05 11.23 17.38
N SER A 317 -29.35 10.14 17.66
CA SER A 317 -29.14 9.01 16.76
C SER A 317 -30.48 8.62 16.14
N THR A 318 -30.79 9.21 14.99
CA THR A 318 -31.87 8.76 14.13
C THR A 318 -31.21 8.14 12.91
N VAL A 319 -31.45 6.84 12.77
CA VAL A 319 -31.08 6.01 11.64
C VAL A 319 -31.47 6.74 10.36
N ARG A 320 -30.49 7.30 9.66
CA ARG A 320 -30.68 7.75 8.29
C ARG A 320 -30.28 6.59 7.41
N THR A 321 -31.26 6.06 6.68
CA THR A 321 -31.01 5.18 5.54
C THR A 321 -30.10 5.94 4.59
N ALA A 322 -28.81 5.60 4.59
CA ALA A 322 -27.84 6.21 3.70
C ALA A 322 -28.27 5.89 2.27
N VAL A 323 -28.58 6.92 1.50
CA VAL A 323 -28.56 6.80 0.04
C VAL A 323 -27.11 6.43 -0.29
N PRO A 324 -26.85 5.31 -1.00
CA PRO A 324 -25.49 4.95 -1.34
C PRO A 324 -24.92 6.07 -2.19
N VAL A 325 -23.93 6.80 -1.65
CA VAL A 325 -23.10 7.69 -2.45
C VAL A 325 -22.19 6.76 -3.24
N THR A 326 -22.59 6.46 -4.47
CA THR A 326 -21.69 5.87 -5.45
C THR A 326 -20.61 6.91 -5.76
N PHE A 327 -19.42 6.70 -5.21
CA PHE A 327 -18.22 7.33 -5.74
C PHE A 327 -17.91 6.55 -7.03
N GLU A 328 -18.17 7.17 -8.19
CA GLU A 328 -17.60 6.71 -9.46
C GLU A 328 -16.09 6.52 -9.25
N ASP A 329 -15.54 5.40 -9.78
CA ASP A 329 -14.17 4.90 -9.57
C ASP A 329 -13.21 6.00 -9.13
N GLU A 330 -12.73 5.91 -7.88
CA GLU A 330 -11.74 6.84 -7.35
C GLU A 330 -10.52 6.83 -8.30
N PRO A 331 -10.12 7.98 -8.90
CA PRO A 331 -8.80 8.07 -9.49
C PRO A 331 -7.81 7.83 -8.35
N VAL A 332 -6.87 6.92 -8.58
CA VAL A 332 -5.90 6.47 -7.59
C VAL A 332 -4.88 7.61 -7.39
N ASP A 333 -4.04 7.59 -6.35
CA ASP A 333 -3.37 8.82 -5.88
C ASP A 333 -1.84 8.81 -6.07
N GLU A 334 -1.30 9.83 -6.75
CA GLU A 334 0.08 9.90 -7.26
C GLU A 334 1.15 10.29 -6.19
N ASP A 335 1.03 11.39 -5.44
CA ASP A 335 2.25 12.04 -4.89
C ASP A 335 2.24 12.39 -3.38
N TRP A 336 2.48 11.41 -2.51
CA TRP A 336 2.42 11.60 -1.05
C TRP A 336 3.74 12.06 -0.36
N TYR A 337 4.89 12.09 -1.03
CA TYR A 337 6.16 12.43 -0.37
C TYR A 337 7.04 13.39 -1.17
N SER A 338 6.76 14.71 -1.04
CA SER A 338 7.72 15.75 -1.43
C SER A 338 8.27 16.46 -0.19
N SER A 339 9.36 15.90 0.37
CA SER A 339 10.33 16.71 1.11
C SER A 339 11.33 17.24 0.10
N GLY A 340 11.23 18.54 -0.22
CA GLY A 340 12.01 19.18 -1.26
C GLY A 340 13.52 19.08 -1.04
N ALA A 341 14.21 18.48 -2.00
CA ALA A 341 15.64 18.67 -2.23
C ALA A 341 15.89 18.84 -3.73
N THR A 342 16.11 20.07 -4.16
CA THR A 342 16.49 20.42 -5.54
C THR A 342 17.92 19.99 -5.82
N LEU A 343 18.15 19.20 -6.88
CA LEU A 343 19.47 19.02 -7.48
C LEU A 343 19.47 19.50 -8.94
N PRO A 344 20.57 20.10 -9.42
CA PRO A 344 20.55 20.95 -10.60
C PRO A 344 20.89 20.19 -11.90
N GLY A 345 20.03 20.42 -12.91
CA GLY A 345 20.43 20.81 -14.26
C GLY A 345 21.08 19.79 -15.20
N GLY A 346 20.44 19.56 -16.35
CA GLY A 346 21.14 19.19 -17.59
C GLY A 346 20.36 18.27 -18.53
N ASN A 347 19.55 18.85 -19.41
CA ASN A 347 19.00 18.14 -20.58
C ASN A 347 19.93 18.36 -21.79
N PRO A 348 20.07 17.37 -22.68
CA PRO A 348 20.01 17.68 -24.10
C PRO A 348 18.89 16.91 -24.80
N ARG A 349 18.13 17.69 -25.57
CA ARG A 349 17.11 17.29 -26.54
C ARG A 349 17.74 16.50 -27.69
N ILE A 350 17.01 15.52 -28.23
CA ILE A 350 17.16 15.09 -29.63
C ILE A 350 15.75 14.96 -30.22
N ASP A 351 15.47 15.80 -31.21
CA ASP A 351 14.34 15.69 -32.14
C ASP A 351 14.57 14.51 -33.10
N VAL A 352 13.52 13.72 -33.36
CA VAL A 352 13.43 12.98 -34.64
C VAL A 352 12.01 13.07 -35.17
N THR A 353 11.90 13.84 -36.25
CA THR A 353 10.76 13.94 -37.16
C THR A 353 10.54 12.66 -37.96
N GLY A 354 9.27 12.25 -38.11
CA GLY A 354 8.70 11.90 -39.42
C GLY A 354 8.86 10.47 -39.97
N ALA A 355 7.77 9.70 -39.82
CA ALA A 355 6.96 9.07 -40.87
C ALA A 355 7.53 8.01 -41.86
N GLY A 356 6.73 6.94 -42.01
CA GLY A 356 6.49 6.19 -43.26
C GLY A 356 7.45 5.03 -43.52
N SER A 357 7.03 3.76 -43.36
CA SER A 357 6.13 2.94 -44.21
C SER A 357 6.88 2.12 -45.26
N ASP A 358 6.48 0.84 -45.33
CA ASP A 358 6.63 -0.14 -46.43
C ASP A 358 8.06 -0.68 -46.68
N ALA A 359 8.29 -1.87 -47.21
CA ALA A 359 7.65 -3.18 -47.29
C ALA A 359 8.65 -4.06 -48.08
N GLU A 360 8.60 -5.36 -47.87
CA GLU A 360 8.98 -6.42 -48.84
C GLU A 360 10.46 -6.78 -49.15
N ASP A 361 10.74 -8.04 -48.78
CA ASP A 361 11.15 -9.16 -49.65
C ASP A 361 12.65 -9.47 -49.92
N GLY A 362 12.93 -10.78 -49.82
CA GLY A 362 13.85 -11.49 -50.69
C GLY A 362 15.22 -11.88 -50.14
N GLY A 363 15.44 -13.18 -49.93
CA GLY A 363 16.77 -13.77 -50.20
C GLY A 363 17.28 -14.84 -49.23
N ARG A 364 17.12 -16.11 -49.64
CA ARG A 364 17.81 -17.30 -49.09
C ARG A 364 19.34 -17.20 -49.17
N SER A 365 20.05 -17.84 -48.22
CA SER A 365 20.86 -19.06 -48.44
C SER A 365 21.94 -19.27 -47.35
N SER A 366 22.07 -20.53 -46.86
CA SER A 366 23.35 -21.24 -46.54
C SER A 366 24.23 -20.67 -45.40
N THR A 367 24.81 -21.38 -44.42
CA THR A 367 25.17 -22.78 -44.13
C THR A 367 25.95 -22.78 -42.79
N GLY A 368 26.02 -23.93 -42.09
CA GLY A 368 27.00 -24.24 -41.02
C GLY A 368 26.41 -24.13 -39.62
N GLU A 369 25.89 -25.20 -38.99
CA GLU A 369 26.60 -26.36 -38.43
C GLU A 369 27.72 -25.95 -37.46
N THR A 370 27.50 -26.10 -36.15
CA THR A 370 28.34 -26.89 -35.20
C THR A 370 27.71 -26.87 -33.79
N THR A 371 27.11 -28.00 -33.44
CA THR A 371 27.29 -28.85 -32.24
C THR A 371 27.24 -28.29 -30.79
N TYR A 372 26.39 -29.01 -30.04
CA TYR A 372 26.14 -29.05 -28.60
C TYR A 372 27.25 -29.71 -27.75
N ALA A 373 27.12 -29.56 -26.42
CA ALA A 373 27.69 -30.32 -25.29
C ALA A 373 29.03 -29.81 -24.68
N GLY A 374 29.19 -29.68 -23.36
CA GLY A 374 28.33 -30.10 -22.25
C GLY A 374 28.81 -29.59 -20.88
N ALA A 375 27.91 -29.71 -19.89
CA ALA A 375 28.20 -29.72 -18.46
C ALA A 375 28.99 -30.99 -18.09
N VAL A 376 29.75 -31.09 -17.00
CA VAL A 376 29.36 -31.18 -15.56
C VAL A 376 30.64 -31.00 -14.69
N PRO A 377 30.55 -30.52 -13.42
CA PRO A 377 31.70 -30.17 -12.57
C PRO A 377 32.20 -31.30 -11.65
N GLU A 378 33.41 -31.11 -11.11
CA GLU A 378 34.10 -31.98 -10.16
C GLU A 378 33.52 -31.94 -8.73
N GLU A 379 33.54 -33.11 -8.11
CA GLU A 379 33.09 -33.48 -6.77
C GLU A 379 33.99 -32.95 -5.64
N THR A 380 33.41 -32.71 -4.46
CA THR A 380 34.08 -32.97 -3.16
C THR A 380 33.10 -33.63 -2.18
N PRO A 381 33.57 -34.49 -1.26
CA PRO A 381 32.73 -35.49 -0.61
C PRO A 381 32.33 -35.13 0.83
N HIS A 382 31.17 -35.68 1.24
CA HIS A 382 30.74 -35.83 2.63
C HIS A 382 31.51 -36.96 3.34
N GLY A 383 31.74 -36.78 4.65
CA GLY A 383 32.18 -37.82 5.57
C GLY A 383 31.76 -37.51 7.01
N SER A 384 30.83 -38.31 7.53
CA SER A 384 30.13 -38.19 8.81
C SER A 384 30.90 -38.75 10.01
N GLY A 385 30.55 -38.28 11.22
CA GLY A 385 30.02 -39.16 12.27
C GLY A 385 30.91 -39.57 13.45
N GLY A 386 30.36 -39.35 14.66
CA GLY A 386 30.60 -40.09 15.90
C GLY A 386 31.21 -39.26 17.03
N ASP A 387 30.87 -39.41 18.30
CA ASP A 387 29.82 -40.10 19.07
C ASP A 387 30.09 -39.67 20.54
N GLY A 388 29.11 -39.54 21.42
CA GLY A 388 29.38 -39.06 22.79
C GLY A 388 28.19 -38.74 23.68
N ASP A 389 27.35 -39.74 23.88
CA ASP A 389 26.57 -40.10 25.08
C ASP A 389 26.68 -39.19 26.34
N LEU A 390 25.53 -38.88 26.97
CA LEU A 390 25.18 -39.33 28.34
C LEU A 390 23.89 -38.65 28.89
N ARG A 391 22.85 -39.48 29.06
CA ARG A 391 21.91 -39.58 30.20
C ARG A 391 20.99 -38.39 30.58
N GLY A 392 19.68 -38.60 30.39
CA GLY A 392 18.61 -37.96 31.19
C GLY A 392 18.44 -38.64 32.57
N PRO A 393 17.22 -38.70 33.16
CA PRO A 393 16.04 -37.83 33.04
C PRO A 393 15.61 -37.26 34.42
N ASP A 394 14.67 -36.31 34.47
CA ASP A 394 13.47 -36.50 35.31
C ASP A 394 12.44 -35.38 35.14
N THR A 395 11.23 -35.83 34.84
CA THR A 395 9.95 -35.14 34.99
C THR A 395 9.64 -34.91 36.48
N TYR A 396 9.09 -33.75 36.85
CA TYR A 396 7.96 -33.72 37.78
C TYR A 396 7.14 -32.43 37.67
N ARG A 397 5.83 -32.62 37.78
CA ARG A 397 4.75 -31.65 37.94
C ARG A 397 5.01 -30.65 39.06
N GLY A 398 4.54 -29.41 38.86
CA GLY A 398 4.35 -28.36 39.86
C GLY A 398 3.86 -27.11 39.17
#